data_AF-A0A4T0VNV6-F1
#
_entry.id   AF-A0A4T0VNV6-F1
#
_cell.length_a   1.000
_cell.length_b   1.000
_cell.length_c   1.000
_cell.angle_alpha   90.00
_cell.angle_beta   90.00
_cell.angle_gamma   90.00
#
_symmetry.space_group_name_H-M   'P 1'
#
loop_
_entity.id
_entity.type
_entity.pdbx_description
1 polymer ?
#
loop_
_entity_poly.entity_id
_entity_poly.type
_entity_poly.pdbx_seq_one_letter_code
_entity_poly.pdbx_strand_id
1 'polypeptide(L)'
;MVTFNSNFAEDQNDRVLRRIYRSQPCLEKVDGPLYGQITGEEAERISRPTSKISNDPDYYITNPDVYHHLHCLNDIRKFVAQHNSSEHQLDRLQTMHKFHCIDSIRQSLMCSADVSLVHWYWAPSPGKHFQNATTTHICRKWSKIKKWAVSHRLDEERFDRHKFVE
;
A
#
# COMPACT_ATOMS: atom_id res chain seq x y z
N MET A 1 8.08 -15.53 10.99
CA MET A 1 6.83 -15.49 10.19
C MET A 1 5.78 -14.81 11.04
N VAL A 2 5.20 -13.70 10.57
CA VAL A 2 4.12 -13.00 11.28
C VAL A 2 2.82 -13.29 10.53
N THR A 3 1.81 -13.78 11.24
CA THR A 3 0.48 -14.01 10.68
C THR A 3 -0.40 -12.81 11.04
N PHE A 4 -1.04 -12.21 10.05
CA PHE A 4 -2.02 -11.16 10.23
C PHE A 4 -3.32 -11.61 9.57
N ASN A 5 -4.41 -11.66 10.34
CA ASN A 5 -5.75 -11.86 9.81
C ASN A 5 -6.43 -10.50 9.73
N SER A 6 -7.00 -10.17 8.58
CA SER A 6 -7.88 -9.00 8.47
C SER A 6 -9.03 -9.18 9.44
N ASN A 7 -9.14 -8.32 10.45
CA ASN A 7 -10.28 -8.28 11.36
C ASN A 7 -11.49 -7.64 10.67
N PHE A 8 -11.96 -8.26 9.59
CA PHE A 8 -13.27 -7.95 9.04
C PHE A 8 -14.30 -8.55 9.99
N ALA A 9 -15.13 -7.71 10.58
CA ALA A 9 -16.31 -8.22 11.27
C ALA A 9 -17.21 -8.84 10.19
N GLU A 10 -17.33 -10.17 10.16
CA GLU A 10 -18.36 -10.88 9.39
C GLU A 10 -19.76 -10.43 9.82
N ASP A 11 -19.86 -9.91 11.04
CA ASP A 11 -21.01 -9.20 11.57
C ASP A 11 -21.07 -7.76 11.03
N GLN A 12 -22.10 -7.48 10.22
CA GLN A 12 -22.46 -6.15 9.73
C GLN A 12 -22.93 -5.18 10.85
N ASN A 13 -22.82 -5.58 12.12
CA ASN A 13 -23.28 -4.79 13.26
C ASN A 13 -22.50 -3.49 13.44
N ASP A 14 -23.28 -2.43 13.38
CA ASP A 14 -22.89 -1.04 13.24
C ASP A 14 -22.00 -0.49 14.37
N ARG A 15 -22.12 -1.07 15.57
CA ARG A 15 -21.34 -0.68 16.76
C ARG A 15 -19.90 -1.21 16.73
N VAL A 16 -19.69 -2.42 16.21
CA VAL A 16 -18.36 -3.06 16.14
C VAL A 16 -17.53 -2.35 15.07
N LEU A 17 -18.15 -2.06 13.94
CA LEU A 17 -17.56 -1.30 12.83
C LEU A 17 -17.13 0.12 13.26
N ARG A 18 -17.95 0.84 14.03
CA ARG A 18 -17.56 2.16 14.57
C ARG A 18 -16.32 2.11 15.45
N ARG A 19 -16.11 1.03 16.20
CA ARG A 19 -14.94 0.88 17.08
C ARG A 19 -13.69 0.61 16.24
N ILE A 20 -13.74 -0.37 15.35
CA ILE A 20 -12.59 -0.82 14.54
C ILE A 20 -12.01 0.31 13.67
N TYR A 21 -12.86 1.04 12.94
CA TYR A 21 -12.39 2.03 11.96
C TYR A 21 -12.14 3.43 12.54
N ARG A 22 -12.71 3.74 13.72
CA ARG A 22 -12.39 4.97 14.46
C ARG A 22 -11.16 4.80 15.34
N SER A 23 -10.84 3.56 15.72
CA SER A 23 -9.68 3.19 16.54
C SER A 23 -8.56 2.53 15.73
N GLN A 24 -8.23 3.02 14.53
CA GLN A 24 -6.93 2.75 13.93
C GLN A 24 -5.93 3.91 14.17
N PRO A 25 -5.47 4.15 15.43
CA PRO A 25 -4.33 5.03 15.69
C PRO A 25 -3.01 4.50 15.06
N CYS A 26 -2.99 3.26 14.57
CA CYS A 26 -1.81 2.66 13.95
C CYS A 26 -1.50 3.20 12.54
N LEU A 27 -2.50 3.73 11.82
CA LEU A 27 -2.33 4.24 10.45
C LEU A 27 -1.51 5.54 10.38
N GLU A 28 -1.46 6.32 11.46
CA GLU A 28 -0.84 7.66 11.40
C GLU A 28 0.66 7.66 11.65
N LYS A 29 1.22 6.64 12.33
CA LYS A 29 2.63 6.64 12.74
C LYS A 29 3.54 5.67 11.98
N VAL A 30 3.00 4.64 11.32
CA VAL A 30 3.80 3.60 10.63
C VAL A 30 3.79 3.76 9.10
N ASP A 31 2.79 4.44 8.55
CA ASP A 31 2.57 4.55 7.09
C ASP A 31 3.07 5.90 6.50
N GLY A 32 3.93 6.60 7.24
CA GLY A 32 4.65 7.76 6.72
C GLY A 32 5.81 7.33 5.81
N PRO A 33 6.34 8.24 4.97
CA PRO A 33 7.51 7.92 4.17
C PRO A 33 8.69 7.62 5.10
N LEU A 34 9.22 6.39 5.02
CA LEU A 34 10.40 5.99 5.78
C LEU A 34 11.62 6.01 4.85
N TYR A 35 12.47 7.02 5.04
CA TYR A 35 13.73 7.15 4.30
C TYR A 35 14.84 6.46 5.06
N GLY A 36 15.64 5.70 4.31
CA GLY A 36 16.87 5.08 4.77
C GLY A 36 18.10 5.69 4.10
N GLN A 37 19.25 5.26 4.58
CA GLN A 37 20.53 5.54 3.99
C GLN A 37 21.29 4.24 3.74
N ILE A 38 22.09 4.24 2.69
CA ILE A 38 23.00 3.13 2.33
C ILE A 38 24.40 3.70 2.08
N THR A 39 25.41 2.86 2.28
CA THR A 39 26.81 3.17 1.97
C THR A 39 27.04 3.27 0.46
N GLY A 40 28.18 3.84 0.05
CA GLY A 40 28.60 3.84 -1.35
C GLY A 40 28.72 2.44 -1.96
N GLU A 41 29.26 1.47 -1.23
CA GLU A 41 29.38 0.08 -1.70
C GLU A 41 28.00 -0.56 -1.95
N GLU A 42 27.02 -0.30 -1.09
CA GLU A 42 25.64 -0.76 -1.28
C GLU A 42 24.96 -0.04 -2.46
N ALA A 43 25.22 1.25 -2.65
CA ALA A 43 24.67 2.04 -3.75
C ALA A 43 25.17 1.58 -5.14
N GLU A 44 26.33 0.94 -5.22
CA GLU A 44 26.81 0.33 -6.46
C GLU A 44 26.04 -0.96 -6.85
N ARG A 45 25.34 -1.58 -5.89
CA ARG A 45 24.63 -2.85 -6.08
C ARG A 45 23.16 -2.69 -6.46
N ILE A 46 22.61 -1.49 -6.36
CA ILE A 46 21.20 -1.23 -6.67
C ILE A 46 20.99 -0.99 -8.17
N SER A 47 19.76 -1.24 -8.64
CA SER A 47 19.45 -1.21 -10.07
C SER A 47 19.55 0.18 -10.73
N ARG A 48 19.56 1.25 -9.95
CA ARG A 48 19.61 2.64 -10.40
C ARG A 48 20.44 3.48 -9.42
N PRO A 49 21.29 4.41 -9.89
CA PRO A 49 21.98 5.35 -9.01
C PRO A 49 20.98 6.19 -8.21
N THR A 50 21.32 6.49 -6.97
CA THR A 50 20.51 7.32 -6.08
C THR A 50 21.31 8.54 -5.59
N SER A 51 20.64 9.52 -5.01
CA SER A 51 21.26 10.77 -4.58
C SER A 51 22.15 10.56 -3.36
N LYS A 52 23.28 11.27 -3.33
CA LYS A 52 24.12 11.38 -2.13
C LYS A 52 23.42 12.22 -1.06
N ILE A 53 23.76 11.97 0.20
CA ILE A 53 23.36 12.82 1.32
C ILE A 53 24.31 14.02 1.35
N SER A 54 23.78 15.24 1.24
CA SER A 54 24.58 16.45 1.04
C SER A 54 25.60 16.72 2.15
N ASN A 55 25.25 16.38 3.40
CA ASN A 55 26.10 16.59 4.57
C ASN A 55 26.95 15.37 4.93
N ASP A 56 26.79 14.26 4.22
CA ASP A 56 27.53 13.01 4.46
C ASP A 56 27.68 12.23 3.13
N PRO A 57 28.64 12.63 2.28
CA PRO A 57 28.72 12.20 0.88
C PRO A 57 29.18 10.75 0.69
N ASP A 58 29.52 10.06 1.77
CA ASP A 58 29.80 8.62 1.81
C ASP A 58 28.50 7.78 1.83
N TYR A 59 27.37 8.43 2.11
CA TYR A 59 26.04 7.81 2.15
C TYR A 59 25.10 8.35 1.09
N TYR A 60 24.10 7.54 0.81
CA TYR A 60 23.13 7.73 -0.26
C TYR A 60 21.72 7.50 0.27
N ILE A 61 20.78 8.36 -0.13
CA ILE A 61 19.38 8.27 0.31
C ILE A 61 18.62 7.22 -0.52
N THR A 62 17.81 6.40 0.14
CA THR A 62 16.92 5.43 -0.52
C THR A 62 15.78 5.02 0.43
N ASN A 63 14.88 4.16 -0.02
CA ASN A 63 13.90 3.48 0.83
C ASN A 63 13.40 2.21 0.14
N PRO A 64 12.99 1.18 0.90
CA PRO A 64 12.21 0.08 0.36
C PRO A 64 10.89 0.62 -0.24
N ASP A 65 10.51 0.11 -1.41
CA ASP A 65 9.35 0.62 -2.16
C ASP A 65 8.02 0.31 -1.45
N VAL A 66 7.96 -0.69 -0.57
CA VAL A 66 6.79 -0.90 0.31
C VAL A 66 6.41 0.36 1.11
N TYR A 67 7.38 1.16 1.56
CA TYR A 67 7.08 2.40 2.29
C TYR A 67 6.55 3.50 1.38
N HIS A 68 7.00 3.54 0.13
CA HIS A 68 6.44 4.44 -0.87
C HIS A 68 5.00 4.03 -1.22
N HIS A 69 4.72 2.73 -1.39
CA HIS A 69 3.35 2.22 -1.56
C HIS A 69 2.43 2.60 -0.39
N LEU A 70 2.89 2.41 0.86
CA LEU A 70 2.12 2.74 2.06
C LEU A 70 1.86 4.25 2.16
N HIS A 71 2.87 5.08 1.87
CA HIS A 71 2.72 6.54 1.81
C HIS A 71 1.65 6.97 0.79
N CYS A 72 1.71 6.47 -0.44
CA CYS A 72 0.71 6.76 -1.47
C CYS A 72 -0.69 6.28 -1.07
N LEU A 73 -0.79 5.09 -0.46
CA LEU A 73 -2.07 4.55 0.01
C LEU A 73 -2.68 5.41 1.13
N ASN A 74 -1.85 5.94 2.03
CA ASN A 74 -2.30 6.86 3.07
C ASN A 74 -2.76 8.21 2.49
N ASP A 75 -2.14 8.69 1.42
CA ASP A 75 -2.59 9.91 0.75
C ASP A 75 -3.93 9.71 0.02
N ILE A 76 -4.14 8.55 -0.61
CA ILE A 76 -5.46 8.16 -1.13
C ILE A 76 -6.49 8.09 0.00
N ARG A 77 -6.14 7.52 1.16
CA ARG A 77 -7.02 7.47 2.34
C ARG A 77 -7.43 8.87 2.80
N LYS A 78 -6.49 9.81 2.89
CA LYS A 78 -6.77 11.20 3.25
C LYS A 78 -7.67 11.88 2.22
N PHE A 79 -7.42 11.66 0.93
CA PHE A 79 -8.27 12.18 -0.15
C PHE A 79 -9.71 11.67 -0.03
N VAL A 80 -9.89 10.35 0.17
CA VAL A 80 -11.24 9.76 0.38
C VAL A 80 -11.91 10.34 1.62
N ALA A 81 -11.18 10.50 2.73
CA ALA A 81 -11.71 11.10 3.95
C ALA A 81 -12.17 12.56 3.74
N GLN A 82 -11.37 13.37 3.06
CA GLN A 82 -11.70 14.76 2.75
C GLN A 82 -12.91 14.84 1.82
N HIS A 83 -12.95 14.06 0.74
CA HIS A 83 -14.02 14.11 -0.25
C HIS A 83 -15.38 13.64 0.31
N ASN A 84 -15.37 12.67 1.24
CA ASN A 84 -16.57 12.24 1.94
C ASN A 84 -17.13 13.31 2.90
N SER A 85 -16.31 14.29 3.31
CA SER A 85 -16.70 15.35 4.23
C SER A 85 -17.21 16.62 3.56
N SER A 86 -16.90 16.85 2.27
CA SER A 86 -17.00 18.18 1.66
C SER A 86 -18.22 18.43 0.77
N GLU A 87 -18.84 17.42 0.13
CA GLU A 87 -19.98 17.71 -0.78
C GLU A 87 -20.78 16.48 -1.24
N HIS A 88 -20.18 15.29 -1.20
CA HIS A 88 -20.82 14.04 -1.60
C HIS A 88 -20.88 13.12 -0.40
N GLN A 89 -21.96 13.20 0.38
CA GLN A 89 -22.22 12.22 1.43
C GLN A 89 -22.47 10.87 0.77
N LEU A 90 -21.40 10.10 0.57
CA LEU A 90 -21.52 8.70 0.26
C LEU A 90 -22.36 8.05 1.35
N ASP A 91 -23.21 7.11 0.96
CA ASP A 91 -23.87 6.27 1.94
C ASP A 91 -22.81 5.63 2.86
N ARG A 92 -23.18 5.45 4.12
CA ARG A 92 -22.29 4.97 5.16
C ARG A 92 -21.64 3.64 4.79
N LEU A 93 -22.37 2.74 4.13
CA LEU A 93 -21.82 1.45 3.69
C LEU A 93 -20.71 1.65 2.64
N GLN A 94 -20.87 2.62 1.73
CA GLN A 94 -19.87 2.92 0.71
C GLN A 94 -18.60 3.51 1.34
N THR A 95 -18.74 4.41 2.31
CA THR A 95 -17.60 4.96 3.06
C THR A 95 -16.84 3.86 3.79
N MET A 96 -17.57 2.99 4.50
CA MET A 96 -17.00 1.84 5.21
C MET A 96 -16.27 0.90 4.27
N HIS A 97 -16.88 0.55 3.13
CA HIS A 97 -16.27 -0.32 2.14
C HIS A 97 -14.96 0.27 1.60
N LYS A 98 -14.92 1.58 1.30
CA LYS A 98 -13.69 2.25 0.84
C LYS A 98 -12.56 2.16 1.87
N PHE A 99 -12.82 2.48 3.14
CA PHE A 99 -11.79 2.39 4.18
C PHE A 99 -11.35 0.96 4.46
N HIS A 100 -12.28 0.01 4.41
CA HIS A 100 -11.96 -1.42 4.49
C HIS A 100 -11.02 -1.86 3.36
N CYS A 101 -11.33 -1.51 2.11
CA CYS A 101 -10.50 -1.84 0.96
C CYS A 101 -9.09 -1.25 1.10
N ILE A 102 -8.98 0.00 1.56
CA ILE A 102 -7.69 0.65 1.81
C ILE A 102 -6.88 -0.14 2.85
N ASP A 103 -7.48 -0.52 3.97
CA ASP A 103 -6.78 -1.30 5.00
C ASP A 103 -6.41 -2.71 4.51
N SER A 104 -7.27 -3.37 3.74
CA SER A 104 -6.97 -4.67 3.12
C SER A 104 -5.75 -4.58 2.18
N ILE A 105 -5.69 -3.53 1.35
CA ILE A 105 -4.53 -3.28 0.48
C ILE A 105 -3.27 -3.02 1.32
N ARG A 106 -3.36 -2.21 2.37
CA ARG A 106 -2.24 -1.92 3.29
C ARG A 106 -1.66 -3.21 3.86
N GLN A 107 -2.51 -4.11 4.34
CA GLN A 107 -2.10 -5.40 4.86
C GLN A 107 -1.45 -6.27 3.79
N SER A 108 -2.01 -6.31 2.57
CA SER A 108 -1.42 -7.04 1.44
C SER A 108 -0.03 -6.52 1.08
N LEU A 109 0.16 -5.20 1.09
CA LEU A 109 1.46 -4.56 0.86
C LEU A 109 2.47 -4.95 1.95
N MET A 110 2.07 -4.99 3.22
CA MET A 110 2.96 -5.45 4.29
C MET A 110 3.27 -6.94 4.21
N CYS A 111 2.31 -7.77 3.80
CA CYS A 111 2.48 -9.22 3.67
C CYS A 111 3.39 -9.59 2.50
N SER A 112 3.29 -8.85 1.40
CA SER A 112 4.10 -9.04 0.19
C SER A 112 5.03 -7.85 -0.04
N ALA A 113 5.68 -7.40 1.04
CA ALA A 113 6.50 -6.19 1.06
C ALA A 113 7.53 -6.19 -0.07
N ASP A 114 7.46 -5.18 -0.93
CA ASP A 114 8.46 -4.92 -1.94
C ASP A 114 9.69 -4.25 -1.28
N VAL A 115 10.78 -5.01 -1.22
CA VAL A 115 12.06 -4.57 -0.64
C VAL A 115 13.00 -3.96 -1.66
N SER A 116 12.55 -3.78 -2.90
CA SER A 116 13.31 -3.08 -3.93
C SER A 116 13.55 -1.63 -3.51
N LEU A 117 14.76 -1.14 -3.77
CA LEU A 117 15.17 0.18 -3.32
C LEU A 117 14.77 1.25 -4.34
N VAL A 118 14.00 2.23 -3.89
CA VAL A 118 13.63 3.43 -4.64
C VAL A 118 14.84 4.35 -4.73
N HIS A 119 15.12 4.85 -5.93
CA HIS A 119 16.22 5.78 -6.15
C HIS A 119 15.73 7.22 -6.11
N TRP A 120 16.61 8.11 -5.70
CA TRP A 120 16.39 9.53 -5.62
C TRP A 120 17.26 10.25 -6.63
N TYR A 121 16.72 11.30 -7.22
CA TYR A 121 17.45 12.13 -8.17
C TYR A 121 17.24 13.60 -7.85
N TRP A 122 18.24 14.43 -8.17
CA TRP A 122 18.12 15.87 -8.13
C TRP A 122 17.37 16.37 -9.37
N ALA A 123 16.27 17.09 -9.18
CA ALA A 123 15.61 17.83 -10.25
C ALA A 123 16.06 19.30 -10.20
N PRO A 124 16.77 19.82 -11.22
CA PRO A 124 17.25 21.21 -11.24
C PRO A 124 16.13 22.25 -11.13
N SER A 125 14.95 21.93 -11.67
CA SER A 125 13.72 22.67 -11.45
C SER A 125 12.68 21.66 -10.92
N PRO A 126 12.11 21.84 -9.72
CA PRO A 126 12.15 23.02 -8.84
C PRO A 126 13.36 23.10 -7.87
N GLY A 127 14.48 22.41 -8.12
CA GLY A 127 15.68 22.50 -7.27
C GLY A 127 15.55 21.68 -5.99
N LYS A 128 15.10 20.43 -6.10
CA LYS A 128 15.00 19.50 -4.98
C LYS A 128 15.18 18.05 -5.41
N HIS A 129 15.45 17.18 -4.44
CA HIS A 129 15.47 15.74 -4.67
C HIS A 129 14.05 15.17 -4.77
N PHE A 130 13.86 14.22 -5.67
CA PHE A 130 12.62 13.48 -5.84
C PHE A 130 12.89 11.98 -5.81
N GLN A 131 11.91 11.24 -5.31
CA GLN A 131 11.86 9.79 -5.46
C GLN A 131 11.43 9.42 -6.88
N ASN A 132 12.04 8.37 -7.41
CA ASN A 132 11.56 7.72 -8.61
C ASN A 132 11.46 6.21 -8.35
N ALA A 133 10.23 5.73 -8.27
CA ALA A 133 9.92 4.32 -8.11
C ALA A 133 10.11 3.50 -9.41
N THR A 134 10.73 4.06 -10.45
CA THR A 134 11.19 3.30 -11.62
C THR A 134 12.44 2.47 -11.27
N THR A 135 12.27 1.52 -10.36
CA THR A 135 13.28 0.55 -9.92
C THR A 135 12.94 -0.84 -10.47
N THR A 136 13.87 -1.78 -10.33
CA THR A 136 13.62 -3.16 -10.74
C THR A 136 12.98 -3.92 -9.58
N HIS A 137 11.80 -4.52 -9.83
CA HIS A 137 11.04 -5.25 -8.83
C HIS A 137 11.14 -6.76 -9.04
N ILE A 138 11.10 -7.51 -7.93
CA ILE A 138 11.01 -8.97 -7.97
C ILE A 138 9.57 -9.37 -7.70
N CYS A 139 8.85 -9.76 -8.76
CA CYS A 139 7.43 -10.10 -8.68
C CYS A 139 7.18 -11.61 -8.79
N ARG A 140 6.05 -12.05 -8.23
CA ARG A 140 5.47 -13.36 -8.58
C ARG A 140 5.05 -13.35 -10.06
N LYS A 141 5.13 -14.50 -10.73
CA LYS A 141 4.76 -14.62 -12.15
C LYS A 141 3.26 -14.38 -12.35
N TRP A 142 2.88 -13.14 -12.67
CA TRP A 142 1.48 -12.74 -12.86
C TRP A 142 0.73 -13.60 -13.88
N SER A 143 1.40 -13.99 -14.96
CA SER A 143 0.80 -14.86 -15.98
C SER A 143 0.34 -16.21 -15.43
N LYS A 144 1.09 -16.80 -14.48
CA LYS A 144 0.68 -18.06 -13.83
C LYS A 144 -0.51 -17.84 -12.90
N ILE A 145 -0.51 -16.75 -12.14
CA ILE A 145 -1.63 -16.37 -11.25
C ILE A 145 -2.90 -16.16 -12.07
N LYS A 146 -2.82 -15.35 -13.14
CA LYS A 146 -3.95 -15.09 -14.04
C LYS A 146 -4.45 -16.37 -14.70
N LYS A 147 -3.56 -17.23 -15.20
CA LYS A 147 -3.96 -18.51 -15.82
C LYS A 147 -4.75 -19.38 -14.84
N TRP A 148 -4.26 -19.51 -13.61
CA TRP A 148 -4.97 -20.26 -12.57
C TRP A 148 -6.35 -19.64 -12.30
N ALA A 149 -6.42 -18.33 -12.05
CA ALA A 149 -7.68 -17.63 -11.74
C ALA A 149 -8.73 -17.77 -12.86
N VAL A 150 -8.32 -17.66 -14.13
CA VAL A 150 -9.23 -17.84 -15.27
C VAL A 150 -9.72 -19.28 -15.38
N SER A 151 -8.84 -20.27 -15.20
CA SER A 151 -9.23 -21.69 -15.25
C SER A 151 -10.13 -22.14 -14.09
N HIS A 152 -10.19 -21.37 -13.00
CA HIS A 152 -11.03 -21.61 -11.83
C HIS A 152 -12.13 -20.54 -11.69
N ARG A 153 -12.47 -19.84 -12.79
CA ARG A 153 -13.53 -18.84 -12.76
C ARG A 153 -14.84 -19.50 -12.34
N LEU A 154 -15.55 -18.83 -11.42
CA LEU A 154 -16.86 -19.25 -10.97
C LEU A 154 -17.83 -19.31 -12.17
N ASP A 155 -18.54 -20.43 -12.28
CA ASP A 155 -19.71 -20.53 -13.14
C ASP A 155 -20.86 -19.78 -12.46
N GLU A 156 -21.22 -18.62 -12.99
CA GLU A 156 -22.22 -17.73 -12.40
C GLU A 156 -23.61 -18.38 -12.36
N GLU A 157 -23.89 -19.35 -13.25
CA GLU A 157 -25.14 -20.12 -13.21
C GLU A 157 -25.19 -21.08 -12.01
N ARG A 158 -24.03 -21.46 -11.46
CA ARG A 158 -23.92 -22.36 -10.31
C ARG A 158 -23.88 -21.65 -8.96
N PHE A 159 -23.88 -20.31 -8.96
CA PHE A 159 -23.79 -19.53 -7.74
C PHE A 159 -24.88 -18.46 -7.65
N ASP A 160 -25.93 -18.78 -6.90
CA ASP A 160 -26.92 -17.79 -6.49
C ASP A 160 -26.50 -17.13 -5.17
N ARG A 161 -26.06 -15.88 -5.27
CA ARG A 161 -25.62 -15.07 -4.13
C ARG A 161 -26.71 -14.81 -3.07
N HIS A 162 -27.98 -15.14 -3.35
CA HIS A 162 -29.10 -14.97 -2.42
C HIS A 162 -29.60 -16.30 -1.86
N LYS A 163 -29.01 -17.42 -2.27
CA LYS A 163 -29.41 -18.75 -1.83
C LYS A 163 -28.35 -19.34 -0.90
N PHE A 164 -28.70 -19.43 0.38
CA PHE A 164 -27.89 -20.17 1.34
C PHE A 164 -28.00 -21.68 1.07
N VAL A 165 -26.87 -22.37 1.20
CA VAL A 165 -26.79 -23.84 1.14
C VAL A 165 -26.18 -24.28 2.46
N GLU A 166 -26.88 -25.18 3.15
CA GLU A 166 -26.48 -25.74 4.45
C GLU A 166 -25.35 -26.76 4.34
#